data_AF-A0A1G1MN38-F1
#
_entry.id   AF-A0A1G1MN38-F1
#
_cell.length_a   1.000
_cell.length_b   1.000
_cell.length_c   1.000
_cell.angle_alpha   90.00
_cell.angle_beta   90.00
_cell.angle_gamma   90.00
#
_symmetry.space_group_name_H-M   'P 1'
#
loop_
_entity.id
_entity.type
_entity.pdbx_description
1 polymer ?
#
loop_
_entity_poly.entity_id
_entity_poly.type
_entity_poly.pdbx_seq_one_letter_code
_entity_poly.pdbx_strand_id
1 'polypeptide(L)'
;MALGGGVIFEDPNNLADLLPGVTADGAPPGGAITVSAAVPGLTDGIADDFVNDHIKFTAWDPALSPFLADSGATVGLYGEFPGGGRIVLTGPDQDFHGARGIGGVAGNQYNLLLNEVEWVTHGGGAPGPGPVVPEPASLLLFGLGLAGAAGTHRVRRQRT
;
A
#
# COMPACT_ATOMS: atom_id res chain seq x y z
N MET A 1 23.57 -4.02 -9.75
CA MET A 1 23.37 -4.06 -8.29
C MET A 1 22.32 -5.12 -8.01
N ALA A 2 22.60 -6.09 -7.13
CA ALA A 2 21.59 -7.04 -6.66
C ALA A 2 21.09 -6.55 -5.31
N LEU A 3 20.09 -5.67 -5.34
CA LEU A 3 19.39 -5.23 -4.13
C LEU A 3 18.40 -6.33 -3.80
N GLY A 4 18.66 -7.15 -2.78
CA GLY A 4 17.72 -8.21 -2.36
C GLY A 4 16.48 -7.67 -1.63
N GLY A 5 15.97 -6.50 -2.00
CA GLY A 5 14.92 -5.79 -1.28
C GLY A 5 14.26 -4.68 -2.08
N GLY A 6 13.17 -4.16 -1.51
CA GLY A 6 12.32 -3.10 -2.06
C GLY A 6 12.63 -1.73 -1.43
N VAL A 7 12.61 -0.67 -2.23
CA VAL A 7 12.66 0.72 -1.73
C VAL A 7 11.44 1.48 -2.24
N ILE A 8 10.79 2.22 -1.33
CA ILE A 8 9.74 3.20 -1.62
C ILE A 8 10.27 4.57 -1.19
N PHE A 9 10.03 5.59 -2.00
CA PHE A 9 10.47 6.96 -1.76
C PHE A 9 9.38 7.93 -2.19
N GLU A 10 8.98 8.82 -1.27
CA GLU A 10 7.88 9.76 -1.48
C GLU A 10 8.18 11.20 -1.00
N ASP A 11 9.31 11.44 -0.30
CA ASP A 11 9.58 12.74 0.35
C ASP A 11 10.58 13.62 -0.42
N PRO A 12 10.19 14.82 -0.89
CA PRO A 12 11.10 15.75 -1.57
C PRO A 12 12.30 16.19 -0.71
N ASN A 13 12.21 16.12 0.63
CA ASN A 13 13.30 16.48 1.54
C ASN A 13 14.50 15.53 1.45
N ASN A 14 14.31 14.33 0.90
CA ASN A 14 15.34 13.30 0.77
C ASN A 14 15.87 13.14 -0.66
N LEU A 15 15.56 14.05 -1.58
CA LEU A 15 15.97 13.92 -3.00
C LEU A 15 17.48 13.79 -3.20
N ALA A 16 18.28 14.40 -2.33
CA ALA A 16 19.74 14.29 -2.41
C ALA A 16 20.24 12.85 -2.22
N ASP A 17 19.49 12.01 -1.50
CA ASP A 17 19.84 10.60 -1.23
C ASP A 17 19.64 9.71 -2.48
N LEU A 18 18.92 10.20 -3.50
CA LEU A 18 18.68 9.48 -4.75
C LEU A 18 19.74 9.76 -5.84
N LEU A 19 20.64 10.71 -5.61
CA LEU A 19 21.69 11.03 -6.59
C LEU A 19 22.80 9.96 -6.62
N PRO A 20 23.38 9.65 -7.80
CA PRO A 20 23.07 10.23 -9.11
C PRO A 20 21.95 9.49 -9.87
N GLY A 21 21.28 8.53 -9.24
CA GLY A 21 20.30 7.66 -9.89
C GLY A 21 19.06 8.39 -10.39
N VAL A 22 18.65 9.47 -9.70
CA VAL A 22 17.48 10.29 -10.09
C VAL A 22 17.74 11.76 -9.81
N THR A 23 17.23 12.61 -10.69
CA THR A 23 17.13 14.07 -10.51
C THR A 23 15.66 14.46 -10.55
N ALA A 24 15.23 15.30 -9.61
CA ALA A 24 13.86 15.77 -9.54
C ALA A 24 13.79 17.20 -9.01
N ASP A 25 12.68 17.86 -9.33
CA ASP A 25 12.31 19.16 -8.77
C ASP A 25 11.14 18.99 -7.80
N GLY A 26 11.17 19.76 -6.71
CA GLY A 26 10.01 19.90 -5.85
C GLY A 26 8.87 20.60 -6.60
N ALA A 27 7.68 20.02 -6.57
CA ALA A 27 6.49 20.57 -7.20
C ALA A 27 5.52 21.10 -6.14
N PRO A 28 4.83 22.24 -6.41
CA PRO A 28 3.69 22.61 -5.59
C PRO A 28 2.57 21.56 -5.76
N PRO A 29 1.82 21.26 -4.70
CA PRO A 29 0.62 20.43 -4.77
C PRO A 29 -0.25 20.74 -5.97
N GLY A 30 -0.46 19.77 -6.86
CA GLY A 30 -1.56 19.84 -7.81
C GLY A 30 -1.24 19.29 -9.18
N GLY A 31 -2.19 18.53 -9.71
CA GLY A 31 -2.07 17.91 -11.02
C GLY A 31 -3.24 16.98 -11.30
N ALA A 32 -3.43 16.66 -12.57
CA ALA A 32 -4.27 15.55 -13.01
C ALA A 32 -3.35 14.35 -13.24
N ILE A 33 -2.93 13.73 -12.15
CA ILE A 33 -2.01 12.60 -12.20
C ILE A 33 -2.74 11.43 -12.86
N THR A 34 -2.07 10.76 -13.78
CA THR A 34 -2.58 9.58 -14.48
C THR A 34 -1.58 8.45 -14.46
N VAL A 35 -2.08 7.22 -14.62
CA VAL A 35 -1.26 6.04 -14.87
C VAL A 35 -0.74 6.13 -16.31
N SER A 36 0.51 6.54 -16.48
CA SER A 36 1.11 6.72 -17.80
C SER A 36 1.56 5.41 -18.46
N ALA A 37 1.75 4.35 -17.66
CA ALA A 37 2.07 3.01 -18.12
C ALA A 37 1.47 1.95 -17.19
N ALA A 38 0.88 0.90 -17.76
CA ALA A 38 0.40 -0.23 -16.99
C ALA A 38 1.57 -1.16 -16.60
N VAL A 39 1.74 -1.37 -15.30
CA VAL A 39 2.77 -2.23 -14.71
C VAL A 39 2.10 -3.34 -13.91
N PRO A 40 2.14 -4.61 -14.36
CA PRO A 40 1.48 -5.72 -13.68
C PRO A 40 1.84 -5.81 -12.20
N GLY A 41 0.83 -5.91 -11.34
CA GLY A 41 0.95 -5.93 -9.88
C GLY A 41 1.20 -4.57 -9.22
N LEU A 42 1.67 -3.54 -9.95
CA LEU A 42 1.90 -2.19 -9.40
C LEU A 42 0.71 -1.27 -9.70
N THR A 43 0.18 -1.29 -10.91
CA THR A 43 -0.93 -0.40 -11.32
C THR A 43 -2.26 -1.13 -11.49
N ASP A 44 -2.35 -2.38 -11.04
CA ASP A 44 -3.56 -3.18 -11.19
C ASP A 44 -4.71 -2.59 -10.35
N GLY A 45 -5.82 -2.27 -11.02
CA GLY A 45 -7.00 -1.68 -10.39
C GLY A 45 -6.89 -0.20 -10.01
N ILE A 46 -5.80 0.48 -10.41
CA ILE A 46 -5.57 1.90 -10.11
C ILE A 46 -6.21 2.78 -11.19
N ALA A 47 -6.93 3.81 -10.76
CA ALA A 47 -7.57 4.80 -11.62
C ALA A 47 -6.70 6.06 -11.79
N ASP A 48 -6.99 6.86 -12.82
CA ASP A 48 -6.40 8.18 -13.08
C ASP A 48 -6.99 9.26 -12.14
N ASP A 49 -6.96 9.00 -10.83
CA ASP A 49 -7.59 9.83 -9.81
C ASP A 49 -6.69 9.92 -8.57
N PHE A 50 -5.79 10.90 -8.58
CA PHE A 50 -4.88 11.18 -7.47
C PHE A 50 -4.90 12.66 -7.14
N VAL A 51 -4.34 13.01 -5.98
CA VAL A 51 -4.12 14.39 -5.58
C VAL A 51 -2.70 14.55 -5.12
N ASN A 52 -2.22 15.79 -5.19
CA ASN A 52 -1.06 16.24 -4.45
C ASN A 52 0.24 15.50 -4.79
N ASP A 53 0.85 15.84 -5.93
CA ASP A 53 2.24 15.50 -6.23
C ASP A 53 3.20 16.55 -5.66
N HIS A 54 4.31 16.07 -5.11
CA HIS A 54 5.38 16.91 -4.56
C HIS A 54 6.70 16.80 -5.30
N ILE A 55 6.83 15.84 -6.23
CA ILE A 55 8.07 15.54 -6.92
C ILE A 55 7.81 15.38 -8.41
N LYS A 56 8.61 16.08 -9.24
CA LYS A 56 8.64 15.93 -10.69
C LYS A 56 10.03 15.47 -11.13
N PHE A 57 10.11 14.25 -11.65
CA PHE A 57 11.36 13.65 -12.11
C PHE A 57 11.77 14.23 -13.47
N THR A 58 13.01 14.70 -13.56
CA THR A 58 13.55 15.35 -14.77
C THR A 58 14.66 14.55 -15.44
N ALA A 59 15.32 13.65 -14.70
CA ALA A 59 16.25 12.68 -15.23
C ALA A 59 16.31 11.45 -14.31
N TRP A 60 16.62 10.29 -14.87
CA TRP A 60 16.73 9.04 -14.11
C TRP A 60 17.66 8.05 -14.80
N ASP A 61 18.16 7.08 -14.03
CA ASP A 61 18.92 5.95 -14.52
C ASP A 61 18.08 5.12 -15.52
N PRO A 62 18.63 4.65 -16.65
CA PRO A 62 17.90 3.84 -17.63
C PRO A 62 17.30 2.54 -17.09
N ALA A 63 17.70 2.07 -15.91
CA ALA A 63 17.06 0.95 -15.22
C ALA A 63 15.68 1.30 -14.63
N LEU A 64 15.32 2.59 -14.60
CA LEU A 64 14.02 3.09 -14.16
C LEU A 64 13.14 3.40 -15.37
N SER A 65 11.83 3.27 -15.18
CA SER A 65 10.81 3.57 -16.18
C SER A 65 9.66 4.36 -15.56
N PRO A 66 9.07 5.33 -16.28
CA PRO A 66 7.94 6.08 -15.79
C PRO A 66 6.67 5.24 -15.75
N PHE A 67 5.83 5.45 -14.73
CA PHE A 67 4.49 4.84 -14.64
C PHE A 67 3.38 5.80 -14.16
N LEU A 68 3.73 6.96 -13.61
CA LEU A 68 2.79 8.05 -13.35
C LEU A 68 3.23 9.33 -14.07
N ALA A 69 2.25 10.09 -14.54
CA ALA A 69 2.47 11.41 -15.13
C ALA A 69 1.48 12.45 -14.60
N ASP A 70 1.95 13.68 -14.41
CA ASP A 70 1.11 14.86 -14.22
C ASP A 70 1.34 15.84 -15.36
N SER A 71 0.33 16.09 -16.17
CA SER A 71 0.36 17.14 -17.20
C SER A 71 1.58 17.03 -18.14
N GLY A 72 2.04 15.80 -18.40
CA GLY A 72 3.20 15.48 -19.24
C GLY A 72 4.54 15.40 -18.49
N ALA A 73 4.61 15.79 -17.22
CA ALA A 73 5.77 15.56 -16.35
C ALA A 73 5.72 14.17 -15.72
N THR A 74 6.87 13.53 -15.52
CA THR A 74 6.96 12.24 -14.83
C THR A 74 6.92 12.45 -13.32
N VAL A 75 5.97 11.80 -12.65
CA VAL A 75 5.78 11.88 -11.19
C VAL A 75 5.77 10.51 -10.53
N GLY A 76 6.11 9.45 -11.27
CA GLY A 76 6.28 8.11 -10.72
C GLY A 76 7.24 7.31 -11.58
N LEU A 77 8.24 6.71 -10.95
CA LEU A 77 9.25 5.84 -11.54
C LEU A 77 9.22 4.48 -10.85
N TYR A 78 9.42 3.42 -11.62
CA TYR A 78 9.64 2.08 -11.09
C TYR A 78 10.86 1.44 -11.75
N GLY A 79 11.47 0.46 -11.08
CA GLY A 79 12.59 -0.29 -11.64
C GLY A 79 12.71 -1.69 -11.08
N GLU A 80 13.14 -2.62 -11.93
CA GLU A 80 13.51 -3.98 -11.55
C GLU A 80 14.99 -4.21 -11.84
N PHE A 81 15.71 -4.78 -10.88
CA PHE A 81 17.15 -5.01 -10.95
C PHE A 81 17.48 -6.51 -10.99
N PRO A 82 18.58 -6.89 -11.65
CA PRO A 82 19.08 -8.25 -11.60
C PRO A 82 19.23 -8.74 -10.15
N GLY A 83 18.65 -9.90 -9.85
CA GLY A 83 18.59 -10.44 -8.48
C GLY A 83 17.26 -10.19 -7.76
N GLY A 84 16.27 -9.61 -8.44
CA GLY A 84 14.90 -9.45 -7.93
C GLY A 84 14.66 -8.17 -7.14
N GLY A 85 15.62 -7.24 -7.13
CA GLY A 85 15.48 -5.95 -6.49
C GLY A 85 14.46 -5.09 -7.21
N ARG A 86 13.67 -4.34 -6.44
CA ARG A 86 12.61 -3.50 -6.96
C ARG A 86 12.62 -2.14 -6.28
N ILE A 87 12.32 -1.10 -7.03
CA ILE A 87 12.19 0.25 -6.49
C ILE A 87 10.96 0.91 -7.08
N VAL A 88 10.24 1.64 -6.25
CA VAL A 88 9.20 2.57 -6.66
C VAL A 88 9.53 3.93 -6.05
N LEU A 89 9.43 4.97 -6.86
CA LEU A 89 9.59 6.35 -6.45
C LEU A 89 8.35 7.07 -6.93
N THR A 90 7.58 7.69 -6.04
CA THR A 90 6.42 8.48 -6.48
C THR A 90 6.48 9.91 -5.95
N GLY A 91 5.72 10.76 -6.64
CA GLY A 91 5.46 12.14 -6.29
C GLY A 91 4.13 12.33 -5.55
N PRO A 92 3.04 11.57 -5.85
CA PRO A 92 1.85 11.59 -5.00
C PRO A 92 2.16 11.20 -3.55
N ASP A 93 1.53 11.88 -2.59
CA ASP A 93 1.71 11.64 -1.15
C ASP A 93 0.65 10.64 -0.63
N GLN A 94 0.71 9.37 -1.08
CA GLN A 94 -0.33 8.38 -0.75
C GLN A 94 -0.30 7.94 0.72
N ASP A 95 0.84 8.03 1.40
CA ASP A 95 0.95 7.69 2.82
C ASP A 95 0.26 8.71 3.74
N PHE A 96 0.09 9.96 3.28
CA PHE A 96 -0.74 10.95 3.96
C PHE A 96 -2.20 10.96 3.49
N HIS A 97 -2.45 10.92 2.17
CA HIS A 97 -3.80 11.10 1.61
C HIS A 97 -4.57 9.80 1.35
N GLY A 98 -3.91 8.65 1.44
CA GLY A 98 -4.55 7.35 1.29
C GLY A 98 -5.45 7.02 2.48
N ALA A 99 -6.68 6.58 2.21
CA ALA A 99 -7.57 6.07 3.25
C ALA A 99 -8.20 4.72 2.89
N ARG A 100 -8.14 3.80 3.85
CA ARG A 100 -8.62 2.43 3.71
C ARG A 100 -10.15 2.37 3.65
N GLY A 101 -10.67 1.58 2.71
CA GLY A 101 -12.09 1.20 2.67
C GLY A 101 -13.04 2.31 2.20
N ILE A 102 -12.50 3.39 1.65
CA ILE A 102 -13.27 4.44 0.99
C ILE A 102 -13.03 4.40 -0.53
N GLY A 103 -13.93 5.02 -1.30
CA GLY A 103 -13.78 5.17 -2.76
C GLY A 103 -13.15 6.51 -3.15
N GLY A 104 -13.10 6.77 -4.46
CA GLY A 104 -12.53 8.00 -5.04
C GLY A 104 -11.02 8.14 -4.81
N VAL A 105 -10.51 9.34 -5.03
CA VAL A 105 -9.09 9.74 -4.86
C VAL A 105 -8.38 9.06 -3.70
N ALA A 106 -8.88 9.21 -2.47
CA ALA A 106 -8.18 8.73 -1.29
C ALA A 106 -8.21 7.20 -1.16
N GLY A 107 -9.26 6.53 -1.66
CA GLY A 107 -9.28 5.07 -1.81
C GLY A 107 -8.30 4.59 -2.88
N ASN A 108 -8.21 5.32 -4.00
CA ASN A 108 -7.30 5.02 -5.09
C ASN A 108 -5.84 5.13 -4.66
N GLN A 109 -5.46 6.19 -3.94
CA GLN A 109 -4.12 6.36 -3.36
C GLN A 109 -3.78 5.28 -2.34
N TYR A 110 -4.73 4.90 -1.47
CA TYR A 110 -4.51 3.78 -0.55
C TYR A 110 -4.23 2.46 -1.29
N ASN A 111 -4.97 2.18 -2.38
CA ASN A 111 -4.75 0.98 -3.17
C ASN A 111 -3.41 1.01 -3.92
N LEU A 112 -3.00 2.18 -4.43
CA LEU A 112 -1.69 2.32 -5.05
C LEU A 112 -0.58 2.05 -4.01
N LEU A 113 -0.67 2.63 -2.80
CA LEU A 113 0.29 2.37 -1.73
C LEU A 113 0.40 0.87 -1.38
N LEU A 114 -0.73 0.15 -1.36
CA LEU A 114 -0.70 -1.31 -1.17
C LEU A 114 0.02 -2.02 -2.31
N ASN A 115 -0.30 -1.67 -3.56
CA ASN A 115 0.37 -2.25 -4.72
C ASN A 115 1.86 -1.96 -4.72
N GLU A 116 2.31 -0.76 -4.34
CA GLU A 116 3.72 -0.40 -4.23
C GLU A 116 4.43 -1.30 -3.22
N VAL A 117 3.88 -1.42 -2.01
CA VAL A 117 4.42 -2.29 -0.95
C VAL A 117 4.46 -3.74 -1.40
N GLU A 118 3.38 -4.26 -1.96
CA GLU A 118 3.31 -5.64 -2.44
C GLU A 118 4.30 -5.88 -3.58
N TRP A 119 4.36 -4.97 -4.55
CA TRP A 119 5.22 -5.08 -5.72
C TRP A 119 6.69 -5.07 -5.32
N VAL A 120 7.14 -4.16 -4.46
CA VAL A 120 8.54 -4.11 -4.04
C VAL A 120 8.95 -5.27 -3.13
N THR A 121 8.00 -5.94 -2.46
CA THR A 121 8.29 -7.06 -1.54
C THR A 121 8.15 -8.44 -2.17
N HIS A 122 7.37 -8.62 -3.24
CA HIS A 122 7.04 -9.94 -3.79
C HIS A 122 7.79 -10.34 -5.06
N GLY A 123 8.76 -9.55 -5.53
CA GLY A 123 9.79 -9.95 -6.50
C GLY A 123 9.35 -10.92 -7.60
N GLY A 124 8.54 -10.47 -8.57
CA GLY A 124 8.43 -11.04 -9.92
C GLY A 124 7.76 -12.41 -10.07
N GLY A 125 7.46 -13.11 -8.97
CA GLY A 125 6.52 -14.21 -9.02
C GLY A 125 5.12 -13.64 -9.13
N ALA A 126 4.37 -14.00 -10.17
CA ALA A 126 2.91 -13.96 -10.08
C ALA A 126 2.50 -14.50 -8.71
N PRO A 127 1.46 -13.98 -8.05
CA PRO A 127 1.01 -14.51 -6.77
C PRO A 127 0.72 -15.99 -6.98
N GLY A 128 1.69 -16.85 -6.63
CA GLY A 128 1.37 -18.18 -6.19
C GLY A 128 0.37 -17.99 -5.06
N PRO A 129 -0.62 -18.89 -4.90
CA PRO A 129 -1.54 -18.80 -3.78
C PRO A 129 -0.68 -18.55 -2.55
N GLY A 130 -0.82 -17.35 -1.98
CA GLY A 130 -0.03 -16.97 -0.82
C GLY A 130 -0.21 -18.05 0.24
N PRO A 131 0.71 -18.18 1.21
CA PRO A 131 0.39 -18.96 2.39
C PRO A 131 -0.98 -18.47 2.86
N VAL A 132 -1.97 -19.36 2.81
CA VAL A 132 -3.29 -19.09 3.37
C VAL A 132 -2.97 -18.74 4.80
N VAL A 133 -3.00 -17.44 5.12
CA VAL A 133 -3.02 -17.01 6.50
C VAL A 133 -4.32 -17.64 7.00
N PRO A 134 -4.26 -18.71 7.82
CA PRO A 134 -5.50 -19.20 8.38
C PRO A 134 -6.09 -17.99 9.08
N GLU A 135 -7.33 -17.62 8.71
CA GLU A 135 -8.09 -16.68 9.52
C GLU A 135 -7.86 -17.09 10.97
N PRO A 136 -7.54 -16.16 11.89
CA PRO A 136 -7.42 -16.52 13.29
C PRO A 136 -8.69 -17.26 13.59
N ALA A 137 -8.57 -18.57 13.85
CA ALA A 137 -9.71 -19.44 14.01
C ALA A 137 -10.59 -18.68 14.99
N SER A 138 -11.75 -18.22 14.50
CA SER A 138 -12.68 -17.50 15.33
C SER A 138 -12.80 -18.37 16.56
N LEU A 139 -12.28 -17.87 17.67
CA LEU A 139 -12.18 -18.61 18.90
C LEU A 139 -13.62 -18.64 19.39
N LEU A 140 -14.38 -19.55 18.79
CA LEU A 140 -15.70 -19.98 19.20
C LEU A 140 -15.45 -20.56 20.57
N LEU A 141 -15.53 -19.67 21.55
CA LEU A 141 -15.64 -19.97 22.96
C LEU A 141 -16.93 -20.75 23.11
N PHE A 142 -16.90 -22.03 22.76
CA PHE A 142 -17.88 -23.01 23.16
C PHE A 142 -17.78 -23.06 24.68
N GLY A 143 -18.68 -22.32 25.32
CA GLY A 143 -18.91 -22.40 26.75
C GLY A 143 -19.18 -23.84 27.12
N LEU A 144 -18.15 -24.49 27.68
CA LEU A 144 -18.26 -25.74 28.39
C LEU A 144 -19.31 -25.56 29.49
N GLY A 145 -20.35 -26.37 29.39
CA GLY A 145 -21.49 -26.35 30.29
C GLY A 145 -21.07 -26.53 31.74
N LEU A 146 -21.60 -25.66 32.60
CA LEU A 146 -21.67 -25.90 34.04
C LEU A 146 -23.06 -26.46 34.35
N ALA A 147 -23.21 -27.77 34.21
CA ALA A 147 -24.29 -28.51 34.84
C ALA A 147 -23.84 -28.90 36.25
N GLY A 148 -24.35 -28.19 37.26
CA GLY A 148 -24.21 -28.51 38.67
C GLY A 148 -25.55 -28.28 39.35
N ALA A 149 -26.27 -29.36 39.62
CA ALA A 149 -27.60 -29.38 40.17
C ALA A 149 -27.66 -29.20 41.70
N ALA A 150 -28.87 -28.88 42.16
CA ALA A 150 -29.46 -29.13 43.48
C ALA A 150 -29.29 -28.08 44.58
N GLY A 151 -30.42 -27.69 45.18
CA GLY A 151 -30.46 -26.92 46.42
C GLY A 151 -31.76 -26.13 46.65
N THR A 152 -32.88 -26.83 46.82
CA THR A 152 -34.17 -26.29 47.26
C THR A 152 -34.07 -25.50 48.58
N HIS A 153 -34.71 -24.32 48.68
CA HIS A 153 -35.64 -24.03 49.78
C HIS A 153 -36.43 -22.72 49.54
N ARG A 154 -37.73 -22.88 49.30
CA ARG A 154 -38.74 -21.82 49.27
C ARG A 154 -39.28 -21.64 50.70
N VAL A 155 -38.95 -20.54 51.37
CA VAL A 155 -39.62 -20.15 52.62
C VAL A 155 -40.73 -19.15 52.28
N ARG A 156 -41.96 -19.62 52.37
CA ARG A 156 -43.20 -18.84 52.32
C ARG A 156 -43.42 -18.25 53.73
N ARG A 157 -43.29 -16.94 53.90
CA ARG A 157 -43.87 -16.26 55.08
C ARG A 157 -45.20 -15.63 54.68
N GLN A 158 -46.26 -16.14 55.30
CA GLN A 158 -47.59 -15.56 55.28
C GLN A 158 -47.61 -14.22 56.02
N ARG A 159 -48.46 -13.33 55.52
CA ARG A 159 -48.95 -12.13 56.19
C ARG A 159 -49.68 -12.49 57.48
N THR A 160 -49.53 -11.62 58.47
CA THR A 160 -50.64 -11.04 59.26
C THR A 160 -50.29 -9.59 59.50
#